data_AF-A0AAV2HQJ5-F1
#
_entry.id   AF-A0AAV2HQJ5-F1
#
_cell.length_a   1.000
_cell.length_b   1.000
_cell.length_c   1.000
_cell.angle_alpha   90.00
_cell.angle_beta   90.00
_cell.angle_gamma   90.00
#
_symmetry.space_group_name_H-M   'P 1'
#
loop_
_entity.id
_entity.type
_entity.pdbx_description
1 polymer ?
#
loop_
_entity_poly.entity_id
_entity_poly.type
_entity_poly.pdbx_seq_one_letter_code
_entity_poly.pdbx_strand_id
1 'polypeptide(L)'
;MVYSLIIVLAIVGCAHRGMGDEGLRELSRRMTKFSQNLHEDLALEQVNSVYSPASIHLALSMAYLGARGSTAEGMKSALQLTKSERSTQITPDMGQGRDLPTRCPSRHCQQPLVQRKI
;
A
#
# COMPACT_ATOMS: atom_id res chain seq x y z
N MET A 1 22.59 38.16 22.41
CA MET A 1 23.18 36.81 22.20
C MET A 1 22.23 35.67 22.52
N VAL A 2 21.43 35.77 23.59
CA VAL A 2 20.41 34.78 23.97
C VAL A 2 19.33 34.53 22.89
N TYR A 3 18.84 35.58 22.23
CA TYR A 3 17.85 35.44 21.15
C TYR A 3 18.35 34.67 19.92
N SER A 4 19.62 34.86 19.55
CA SER A 4 20.22 34.13 18.42
C SER A 4 20.29 32.62 18.71
N LEU A 5 20.62 32.27 19.96
CA LEU A 5 20.68 30.88 20.42
C LEU A 5 19.29 30.22 20.46
N ILE A 6 18.26 30.95 20.86
CA ILE A 6 16.85 30.50 20.82
C ILE A 6 16.38 30.27 19.39
N ILE A 7 16.72 31.18 18.46
CA ILE A 7 16.34 31.06 17.05
C ILE A 7 17.00 29.82 16.41
N VAL A 8 18.29 29.58 16.68
CA VAL A 8 19.00 28.40 16.17
C VAL A 8 18.41 27.10 16.72
N LEU A 9 18.07 27.05 18.01
CA LEU A 9 17.41 25.88 18.61
C LEU A 9 16.00 25.63 18.05
N ALA A 10 15.24 26.68 17.76
CA ALA A 10 13.92 26.57 17.13
C ALA A 10 14.03 26.03 15.69
N ILE A 11 15.00 26.51 14.91
CA ILE A 11 15.21 26.06 13.52
C ILE A 11 15.68 24.60 13.49
N VAL A 12 16.63 24.22 14.35
CA VAL A 12 17.14 22.83 14.45
C VAL A 12 16.05 21.88 14.98
N GLY A 13 15.23 22.32 15.94
CA GLY A 13 14.11 21.53 16.46
C GLY A 13 12.98 21.29 15.45
N CYS A 14 12.69 22.27 14.58
CA CYS A 14 11.71 22.13 13.50
C CYS A 14 12.18 21.20 12.38
N ALA A 15 13.50 21.10 12.15
CA ALA A 15 14.05 20.22 11.12
C ALA A 15 14.02 18.72 11.51
N HIS A 16 13.79 18.38 12.79
CA HIS A 16 13.78 16.99 13.29
C HIS A 16 12.37 16.39 13.51
N ARG A 17 11.30 17.20 13.39
CA ARG A 17 9.91 16.73 13.33
C ARG A 17 9.51 16.58 11.85
N GLY A 18 9.02 15.47 11.33
CA GLY A 18 8.74 14.16 11.86
C GLY A 18 8.20 13.36 10.67
N MET A 19 8.96 12.36 10.20
CA MET A 19 8.58 11.55 9.04
C MET A 19 7.50 10.50 9.40
N GLY A 20 7.26 10.26 10.69
CA GLY A 20 6.32 9.25 11.18
C GLY A 20 4.86 9.69 11.26
N ASP A 21 4.60 10.97 11.58
CA ASP A 21 3.23 11.42 11.89
C ASP A 21 2.36 11.54 10.64
N GLU A 22 2.91 12.01 9.51
CA GLU A 22 2.16 12.10 8.26
C GLU A 22 1.83 10.73 7.68
N GLY A 23 2.80 9.81 7.69
CA GLY A 23 2.60 8.44 7.22
C GLY A 23 1.55 7.69 8.04
N LEU A 24 1.60 7.82 9.37
CA LEU A 24 0.62 7.20 10.26
C LEU A 24 -0.79 7.78 10.06
N ARG A 25 -0.91 9.10 9.87
CA ARG A 25 -2.19 9.76 9.61
C ARG A 25 -2.83 9.32 8.31
N GLU A 26 -2.03 9.19 7.25
CA GLU A 26 -2.51 8.71 5.96
C GLU A 26 -2.90 7.22 6.01
N LEU A 27 -2.12 6.39 6.71
CA LEU A 27 -2.48 5.00 6.97
C LEU A 27 -3.81 4.89 7.72
N SER A 28 -3.98 5.67 8.80
CA SER A 28 -5.22 5.72 9.57
C SER A 28 -6.40 6.12 8.69
N ARG A 29 -6.23 7.15 7.85
CA ARG A 29 -7.27 7.58 6.90
C ARG A 29 -7.67 6.48 5.93
N ARG A 30 -6.71 5.72 5.41
CA ARG A 30 -6.96 4.58 4.50
C ARG A 30 -7.66 3.43 5.20
N MET A 31 -7.21 3.10 6.42
CA MET A 31 -7.83 2.08 7.26
C MET A 31 -9.29 2.40 7.57
N THR A 32 -9.60 3.66 7.90
CA THR A 32 -10.98 4.10 8.14
C THR A 32 -11.82 3.95 6.89
N LYS A 33 -11.32 4.36 5.71
CA LYS A 33 -12.04 4.17 4.44
C LYS A 33 -12.29 2.70 4.11
N PHE A 34 -11.28 1.85 4.30
CA PHE A 34 -11.41 0.40 4.14
C PHE A 34 -12.49 -0.16 5.08
N SER A 35 -12.44 0.22 6.36
CA SER A 35 -13.43 -0.20 7.36
C SER A 35 -14.85 0.22 7.01
N GLN A 36 -15.02 1.44 6.48
CA GLN A 36 -16.32 1.95 6.06
C GLN A 36 -16.87 1.13 4.90
N ASN A 37 -16.07 0.93 3.84
CA ASN A 37 -16.49 0.12 2.70
C ASN A 37 -16.86 -1.31 3.11
N LEU A 38 -16.03 -1.94 3.94
CA LEU A 38 -16.29 -3.29 4.46
C LEU A 38 -17.59 -3.34 5.27
N HIS A 39 -17.88 -2.30 6.06
CA HIS A 39 -19.12 -2.23 6.82
C HIS A 39 -20.34 -2.03 5.92
N GLU A 40 -20.24 -1.22 4.88
CA GLU A 40 -21.31 -1.04 3.90
C GLU A 40 -21.63 -2.35 3.17
N ASP A 41 -20.60 -3.10 2.79
CA ASP A 41 -20.75 -4.42 2.15
C ASP A 41 -21.43 -5.43 3.10
N LEU A 42 -21.05 -5.44 4.39
CA LEU A 42 -21.61 -6.34 5.40
C LEU A 42 -23.00 -5.91 5.90
N ALA A 43 -23.30 -4.60 5.89
CA ALA A 43 -24.57 -4.06 6.36
C ALA A 43 -25.76 -4.53 5.51
N LEU A 44 -25.52 -4.97 4.28
CA LEU A 44 -26.53 -5.58 3.42
C LEU A 44 -27.15 -6.85 4.03
N GLU A 45 -26.44 -7.54 4.92
CA GLU A 45 -26.92 -8.79 5.51
C GLU A 45 -27.87 -8.60 6.71
N GLN A 46 -28.11 -7.36 7.18
CA GLN A 46 -29.02 -7.03 8.32
C GLN A 46 -28.79 -7.84 9.61
N VAL A 47 -27.60 -8.42 9.79
CA VAL A 47 -27.20 -9.15 10.99
C VAL A 47 -26.19 -8.32 11.78
N ASN A 48 -26.24 -8.40 13.11
CA ASN A 48 -25.26 -7.75 13.97
C ASN A 48 -23.86 -8.35 13.72
N SER A 49 -22.97 -7.57 13.09
CA SER A 49 -21.63 -8.01 12.72
C SER A 49 -20.58 -7.20 13.49
N VAL A 50 -19.76 -7.88 14.28
CA VAL A 50 -18.67 -7.29 15.05
C VAL A 50 -17.35 -7.89 14.56
N TYR A 51 -16.46 -7.03 14.08
CA TYR A 51 -15.15 -7.42 13.56
C TYR A 51 -14.10 -6.34 13.84
N SER A 52 -12.82 -6.68 13.65
CA SER A 52 -11.70 -5.76 13.77
C SER A 52 -11.17 -5.40 12.37
N PRO A 53 -11.46 -4.19 11.86
CA PRO A 53 -10.99 -3.77 10.54
C PRO A 53 -9.46 -3.78 10.42
N ALA A 54 -8.77 -3.40 11.51
CA ALA A 54 -7.31 -3.36 11.56
C ALA A 54 -6.68 -4.75 11.40
N SER A 55 -7.26 -5.77 12.05
CA SER A 55 -6.76 -7.15 11.96
C SER A 55 -6.92 -7.71 10.54
N ILE A 56 -8.10 -7.53 9.95
CA ILE A 56 -8.39 -7.96 8.58
C ILE A 56 -7.45 -7.27 7.59
N HIS A 57 -7.28 -5.95 7.72
CA HIS A 57 -6.39 -5.18 6.86
C HIS A 57 -4.94 -5.63 6.95
N LEU A 58 -4.43 -5.90 8.16
CA LEU A 58 -3.08 -6.44 8.38
C LEU A 58 -2.90 -7.82 7.75
N ALA A 59 -3.84 -8.74 7.98
CA ALA A 59 -3.79 -10.09 7.43
C ALA A 59 -3.76 -10.07 5.90
N LEU A 60 -4.65 -9.29 5.27
CA LEU A 60 -4.67 -9.13 3.82
C LEU A 60 -3.45 -8.37 3.29
N SER A 61 -2.90 -7.41 4.03
CA SER A 61 -1.66 -6.72 3.65
C SER A 61 -0.48 -7.69 3.62
N MET A 62 -0.38 -8.62 4.57
CA MET A 62 0.63 -9.67 4.55
C MET A 62 0.42 -10.64 3.37
N ALA A 63 -0.83 -11.02 3.10
CA ALA A 63 -1.15 -11.84 1.93
C ALA A 63 -0.83 -11.13 0.60
N TYR A 64 -1.04 -9.82 0.53
CA TYR A 64 -0.71 -9.00 -0.65
C TYR A 64 0.79 -9.06 -0.99
N LEU A 65 1.69 -9.14 0.01
CA LEU A 65 3.12 -9.29 -0.23
C LEU A 65 3.44 -10.57 -1.05
N GLY A 66 2.66 -11.63 -0.86
CA GLY A 66 2.76 -12.88 -1.62
C GLY A 66 1.97 -12.88 -2.93
N ALA A 67 1.01 -11.98 -3.12
CA ALA A 67 0.16 -11.93 -4.31
C ALA A 67 0.93 -11.44 -5.56
N ARG A 68 0.50 -11.87 -6.74
CA ARG A 68 1.08 -11.47 -8.04
C ARG A 68 -0.01 -11.20 -9.07
N GLY A 69 0.35 -10.51 -10.15
CA GLY A 69 -0.52 -10.26 -11.29
C GLY A 69 -1.80 -9.50 -10.92
N SER A 70 -2.92 -9.92 -11.52
CA SER A 70 -4.24 -9.31 -11.30
C SER A 70 -4.71 -9.39 -9.84
N THR A 71 -4.35 -10.46 -9.12
CA THR A 71 -4.71 -10.62 -7.70
C THR A 71 -4.07 -9.54 -6.84
N ALA A 72 -2.79 -9.24 -7.07
CA ALA A 72 -2.11 -8.18 -6.34
C ALA A 72 -2.77 -6.81 -6.58
N GLU A 73 -3.11 -6.49 -7.83
CA GLU A 73 -3.78 -5.22 -8.15
C GLU A 73 -5.19 -5.12 -7.54
N GLY A 74 -5.96 -6.21 -7.55
CA GLY A 74 -7.25 -6.27 -6.88
C GLY A 74 -7.12 -6.03 -5.37
N MET A 75 -6.18 -6.72 -4.71
CA MET A 75 -5.93 -6.55 -3.28
C MET A 75 -5.45 -5.13 -2.94
N LYS A 76 -4.59 -4.54 -3.76
CA LYS A 76 -4.08 -3.17 -3.58
C LYS A 76 -5.20 -2.13 -3.65
N SER A 77 -6.16 -2.32 -4.57
CA SER A 77 -7.35 -1.48 -4.69
C SER A 77 -8.26 -1.65 -3.47
N ALA A 78 -8.58 -2.89 -3.10
CA ALA A 78 -9.45 -3.20 -1.96
C ALA A 78 -8.87 -2.68 -0.63
N LEU A 79 -7.56 -2.84 -0.40
CA LEU A 79 -6.88 -2.39 0.83
C LEU A 79 -6.58 -0.88 0.86
N GLN A 80 -7.00 -0.13 -0.17
CA GLN A 80 -6.72 1.30 -0.29
C GLN A 80 -5.22 1.61 -0.16
N LEU A 81 -4.34 0.83 -0.80
CA LEU A 81 -2.88 0.99 -0.72
C LEU A 81 -2.30 1.95 -1.78
N THR A 82 -3.13 2.47 -2.69
CA THR A 82 -2.70 3.38 -3.77
C THR A 82 -2.32 4.75 -3.23
N LYS A 83 -1.03 5.09 -3.20
CA LYS A 83 -0.55 6.44 -2.84
C LYS A 83 -1.26 7.47 -3.72
N SER A 84 -1.88 8.49 -3.11
CA SER A 84 -2.36 9.64 -3.87
C SER A 84 -1.12 10.32 -4.47
N GLU A 85 -1.06 10.49 -5.79
CA GLU A 85 0.07 11.07 -6.53
C GLU A 85 0.23 12.58 -6.26
N ARG A 86 0.47 12.95 -5.00
CA ARG A 86 0.91 14.28 -4.57
C ARG A 86 2.12 14.14 -3.65
N SER A 87 3.12 13.39 -4.08
CA SER A 87 4.50 13.46 -3.60
C SER A 87 5.36 12.55 -4.49
N THR A 88 5.66 13.06 -5.67
CA THR A 88 6.92 12.77 -6.36
C THR A 88 7.96 13.74 -5.79
N GLN A 89 9.22 13.28 -5.73
CA GLN A 89 10.43 13.97 -5.26
C GLN A 89 10.63 13.83 -3.73
N ILE A 90 11.65 13.17 -3.18
CA ILE A 90 12.99 12.80 -3.65
C ILE A 90 13.41 11.54 -2.88
N THR A 91 13.85 10.47 -3.54
CA THR A 91 14.89 9.59 -2.97
C THR A 91 15.96 9.37 -4.04
N PRO A 92 17.23 9.73 -3.77
CA PRO A 92 18.31 9.31 -4.64
C PRO A 92 18.39 7.78 -4.61
N ASP A 93 18.55 7.24 -5.81
CA ASP A 93 18.86 5.86 -6.12
C ASP A 93 19.96 5.29 -5.20
N MET A 94 19.65 4.19 -4.52
CA MET A 94 20.61 3.15 -4.16
C MET A 94 19.87 1.83 -3.93
N GLY A 95 20.02 0.89 -4.87
CA GLY A 95 19.73 -0.52 -4.61
C GLY A 95 18.99 -1.29 -5.71
N GLN A 96 19.41 -1.13 -6.96
CA GLN A 96 19.06 -2.05 -8.04
C GLN A 96 19.53 -3.49 -7.71
N GLY A 97 18.59 -4.31 -7.25
CA GLY A 97 18.68 -5.78 -7.18
C GLY A 97 17.60 -6.41 -8.06
N ARG A 98 17.54 -6.00 -9.33
CA ARG A 98 16.73 -6.66 -10.36
C ARG A 98 17.57 -7.76 -10.99
N ASP A 99 17.39 -8.99 -10.53
CA ASP A 99 17.60 -10.21 -11.34
C ASP A 99 16.90 -11.39 -10.65
N LEU A 100 15.58 -11.50 -10.85
CA LEU A 100 14.94 -12.81 -10.87
C LEU A 100 14.76 -13.17 -12.35
N PRO A 101 15.39 -14.25 -12.86
CA PRO A 101 15.43 -14.52 -14.29
C PRO A 101 14.02 -14.85 -14.79
N THR A 102 13.38 -13.87 -15.43
CA THR A 102 12.08 -14.04 -16.12
C THR A 102 12.25 -14.46 -17.57
N ARG A 103 13.38 -15.10 -17.91
CA ARG A 103 13.62 -15.61 -19.26
C ARG A 103 13.50 -17.14 -19.23
N CYS A 104 12.32 -17.67 -19.54
CA CYS A 104 12.22 -19.03 -20.07
C CYS A 104 12.80 -19.01 -21.49
N PRO A 105 13.95 -19.64 -21.78
CA PRO A 105 14.51 -19.69 -23.11
C PRO A 105 14.15 -21.04 -23.72
N SER A 106 12.90 -21.23 -24.13
CA SER A 106 12.50 -22.40 -24.92
C SER A 106 11.26 -22.08 -25.73
N ARG A 107 11.42 -22.09 -27.06
CA ARG A 107 10.36 -21.90 -28.06
C ARG A 107 9.37 -23.08 -28.08
N HIS A 108 8.77 -23.39 -26.94
CA HIS A 108 7.79 -24.49 -26.80
C HIS A 108 6.52 -24.09 -26.05
N CYS A 109 6.43 -22.90 -25.47
CA CYS A 109 5.21 -22.38 -24.84
C CYS A 109 4.46 -21.37 -25.72
N GLN A 110 4.36 -21.64 -27.03
CA GLN A 110 3.56 -20.81 -27.92
C GLN A 110 2.70 -21.69 -28.83
N GLN A 111 1.68 -22.31 -28.23
CA GLN A 111 0.46 -22.67 -28.93
C GLN A 111 -0.77 -22.33 -28.08
N PRO A 112 -1.65 -21.44 -28.55
CA PRO A 112 -2.94 -21.15 -27.92
C PRO A 112 -3.97 -22.17 -28.36
N LEU A 113 -4.52 -22.97 -27.44
CA LEU A 113 -5.74 -23.75 -27.71
C LEU A 113 -6.97 -22.84 -27.56
N VAL A 114 -7.19 -22.07 -28.62
CA VAL A 114 -8.47 -21.47 -28.99
C VAL A 114 -9.44 -22.58 -29.38
N GLN A 115 -10.54 -22.67 -28.63
CA GLN A 115 -11.89 -23.13 -29.03
C GLN A 115 -12.02 -24.55 -29.61
N ARG A 116 -12.39 -25.52 -28.76
CA ARG A 116 -13.20 -26.67 -29.21
C ARG A 116 -14.65 -26.22 -29.38
N LYS A 117 -15.02 -25.92 -30.63
CA LYS A 117 -16.41 -25.84 -31.07
C LYS A 117 -16.80 -27.25 -31.57
N ILE A 118 -17.90 -27.74 -30.98
CA ILE A 118 -18.86 -28.78 -31.40
C ILE A 118 -18.50 -29.53 -32.69
#